data_AF-A0A7M1Q5D7-F1
#
_entry.id   AF-A0A7M1Q5D7-F1
#
_cell.length_a   1.000
_cell.length_b   1.000
_cell.length_c   1.000
_cell.angle_alpha   90.00
_cell.angle_beta   90.00
_cell.angle_gamma   90.00
#
_symmetry.space_group_name_H-M   'P 1'
#
loop_
_entity.id
_entity.type
_entity.pdbx_description
1 polymer ?
#
loop_
_entity_poly.entity_id
_entity_poly.type
_entity_poly.pdbx_seq_one_letter_code
_entity_poly.pdbx_strand_id
1 'polypeptide(L)'
;MYKKLKKEIINNILFVVLGLAFIGYGYFMAKDNPYLISMGIMFAVIGSIQCLIYYFNKNNKKIAKNLSLENEERNVFIRNESTRKAFWIMFFFVLITSNLNYFNKLNVNTYGVVIICVMSVLYFVLLSINCKKY
;
A
#
# COMPACT_ATOMS: atom_id res chain seq x y z
N MET A 1 2.36 -27.07 3.61
CA MET A 1 2.14 -25.60 3.53
C MET A 1 2.21 -25.20 2.06
N TYR A 2 1.16 -24.58 1.51
CA TYR A 2 1.13 -24.20 0.11
C TYR A 2 2.31 -23.28 -0.24
N LYS A 3 3.07 -23.58 -1.29
CA LYS A 3 4.30 -22.86 -1.71
C LYS A 3 4.06 -21.35 -1.85
N LYS A 4 2.86 -20.95 -2.29
CA LYS A 4 2.39 -19.55 -2.38
C LYS A 4 2.26 -18.87 -1.02
N LEU A 5 1.65 -19.54 -0.03
CA LEU A 5 1.43 -18.99 1.30
C LEU A 5 2.75 -18.75 2.05
N LYS A 6 3.76 -19.59 1.80
CA LYS A 6 5.13 -19.37 2.32
C LYS A 6 5.78 -18.13 1.70
N LYS A 7 5.58 -17.90 0.39
CA LYS A 7 6.09 -16.70 -0.31
C LYS A 7 5.46 -15.41 0.23
N GLU A 8 4.14 -15.41 0.44
CA GLU A 8 3.43 -14.26 1.02
C GLU A 8 3.93 -13.93 2.44
N ILE A 9 4.15 -14.95 3.27
CA ILE A 9 4.71 -14.74 4.61
C ILE A 9 6.11 -14.13 4.54
N ILE A 10 6.97 -14.59 3.63
CA ILE A 10 8.32 -14.03 3.45
C ILE A 10 8.24 -12.55 3.00
N ASN A 11 7.36 -12.23 2.05
CA ASN A 11 7.14 -10.85 1.63
C ASN A 11 6.70 -9.97 2.80
N ASN A 12 5.81 -10.45 3.65
CA ASN A 12 5.31 -9.68 4.80
C ASN A 12 6.36 -9.53 5.89
N ILE A 13 7.24 -10.51 6.08
CA ILE A 13 8.41 -10.38 6.94
C ILE A 13 9.35 -9.28 6.41
N LEU A 14 9.56 -9.19 5.09
CA LEU A 14 10.36 -8.12 4.50
C LEU A 14 9.75 -6.74 4.81
N PHE A 15 8.42 -6.60 4.77
CA PHE A 15 7.75 -5.36 5.20
C PHE A 15 8.01 -5.03 6.67
N VAL A 16 8.00 -6.01 7.57
CA VAL A 16 8.35 -5.81 8.98
C VAL A 16 9.80 -5.36 9.14
N VAL A 17 10.73 -6.01 8.45
CA VAL A 17 12.16 -5.68 8.50
C VAL A 17 12.42 -4.27 7.97
N LEU A 18 11.80 -3.90 6.85
CA LEU A 18 11.87 -2.54 6.30
C LEU A 18 11.26 -1.52 7.26
N GLY A 19 10.12 -1.84 7.88
CA GLY A 19 9.50 -0.99 8.89
C GLY A 19 10.42 -0.70 10.07
N LEU A 20 11.06 -1.75 10.62
CA LEU A 20 12.04 -1.62 11.71
C LEU A 20 13.29 -0.83 11.27
N ALA A 21 13.76 -1.03 10.04
CA ALA A 21 14.88 -0.27 9.49
C ALA A 21 14.55 1.23 9.38
N PHE A 22 13.33 1.59 8.96
CA PHE A 22 12.89 2.99 8.91
C PHE A 22 12.72 3.61 10.31
N ILE A 23 12.22 2.85 11.29
CA ILE A 23 12.15 3.31 12.69
C ILE A 23 13.55 3.55 13.23
N GLY A 24 14.46 2.59 13.07
CA GLY A 24 15.85 2.70 13.53
C GLY A 24 16.58 3.88 12.87
N TYR A 25 16.47 4.00 11.55
CA TYR A 25 17.06 5.13 10.83
C TYR A 25 16.44 6.47 11.24
N GLY A 26 15.10 6.52 11.37
CA GLY A 26 14.36 7.70 11.80
C GLY A 26 14.76 8.21 13.20
N TYR A 27 15.01 7.27 14.12
CA TYR A 27 15.37 7.55 15.50
C TYR A 27 16.87 7.90 15.66
N PHE A 28 17.78 7.10 15.07
CA PHE A 28 19.23 7.27 15.29
C PHE A 28 19.90 8.25 14.32
N MET A 29 19.53 8.27 13.05
CA MET A 29 20.22 9.04 12.01
C MET A 29 19.48 10.35 11.66
N ALA A 30 18.15 10.32 11.66
CA ALA A 30 17.34 11.46 11.22
C ALA A 30 16.83 12.37 12.36
N LYS A 31 17.30 12.17 13.61
CA LYS A 31 16.94 12.94 14.81
C LYS A 31 15.43 13.15 14.95
N ASP A 32 14.71 12.09 15.30
CA ASP A 32 13.26 12.11 15.55
C ASP A 32 12.44 12.63 14.36
N ASN A 33 12.79 12.26 13.13
CA ASN A 33 11.97 12.60 11.98
C ASN A 33 10.63 11.84 12.06
N PRO A 34 9.51 12.53 12.37
CA PRO A 34 8.24 11.86 12.66
C PRO A 34 7.66 11.18 11.42
N TYR A 35 8.03 11.62 10.21
CA TYR A 35 7.57 11.02 8.96
C TYR A 35 8.20 9.65 8.69
N LEU A 36 9.51 9.51 8.93
CA LEU A 36 10.23 8.24 8.80
C LEU A 36 9.78 7.23 9.84
N ILE A 37 9.61 7.69 11.09
CA ILE A 37 9.14 6.85 12.19
C ILE A 37 7.69 6.39 11.93
N SER A 38 6.80 7.29 11.52
CA SER A 38 5.40 6.93 11.22
C SER A 38 5.26 5.98 10.02
N MET A 39 6.03 6.17 8.95
CA MET A 39 6.10 5.20 7.84
C MET A 39 6.62 3.84 8.31
N GLY A 40 7.68 3.84 9.13
CA GLY A 40 8.25 2.61 9.67
C GLY A 40 7.27 1.84 10.57
N ILE A 41 6.53 2.54 11.44
CA ILE A 41 5.46 1.96 12.25
C ILE A 41 4.37 1.39 11.35
N MET A 42 3.94 2.10 10.31
CA MET A 42 2.91 1.63 9.39
C MET A 42 3.32 0.32 8.70
N PHE A 43 4.54 0.25 8.17
CA PHE A 43 5.04 -0.97 7.51
C PHE A 43 5.21 -2.13 8.49
N ALA A 44 5.73 -1.86 9.70
CA ALA A 44 5.87 -2.88 10.74
C ALA A 44 4.50 -3.45 11.15
N VAL A 45 3.52 -2.59 11.44
CA VAL A 45 2.18 -3.01 11.87
C VAL A 45 1.48 -3.80 10.76
N ILE A 46 1.46 -3.30 9.52
CA ILE A 46 0.82 -3.99 8.40
C ILE A 46 1.46 -5.36 8.15
N GLY A 47 2.80 -5.41 8.10
CA GLY A 47 3.54 -6.65 7.90
C GLY A 47 3.26 -7.67 9.02
N SER A 48 3.29 -7.24 10.28
CA SER A 48 3.02 -8.10 11.44
C SER A 48 1.59 -8.64 11.45
N ILE A 49 0.59 -7.80 11.20
CA ILE A 49 -0.81 -8.21 11.13
C ILE A 49 -1.00 -9.25 10.01
N GLN A 50 -0.46 -8.99 8.82
CA GLN A 50 -0.58 -9.94 7.71
C GLN A 50 0.14 -11.25 8.01
N CYS A 51 1.33 -11.22 8.60
CA CYS A 51 2.02 -12.42 9.07
C CYS A 51 1.17 -13.23 10.06
N LEU A 52 0.53 -12.59 11.04
CA LEU A 52 -0.36 -13.26 11.99
C LEU A 52 -1.57 -13.88 11.28
N ILE A 53 -2.23 -13.15 10.37
CA ILE A 53 -3.36 -13.66 9.60
C ILE A 53 -2.96 -14.92 8.83
N TYR A 54 -1.84 -14.89 8.11
CA TYR A 54 -1.38 -16.04 7.33
C TYR A 54 -0.92 -17.20 8.20
N TYR A 55 -0.31 -16.93 9.36
CA TYR A 55 0.12 -17.96 10.30
C TYR A 55 -1.06 -18.70 10.93
N PHE A 56 -2.06 -17.98 11.44
CA PHE A 56 -3.26 -18.58 12.03
C PHE A 56 -4.12 -19.31 11.01
N ASN A 57 -4.12 -18.84 9.76
CA ASN A 57 -4.91 -19.43 8.70
C ASN A 57 -4.16 -20.40 7.77
N LYS A 58 -2.94 -20.82 8.13
CA LYS A 58 -2.08 -21.67 7.28
C LYS A 58 -2.72 -22.99 6.83
N ASN A 59 -3.69 -23.49 7.60
CA ASN A 59 -4.43 -24.74 7.33
C ASN A 59 -5.84 -24.50 6.77
N ASN A 60 -6.27 -23.25 6.64
CA ASN A 60 -7.60 -22.91 6.15
C ASN A 60 -7.63 -23.00 4.61
N LYS A 61 -8.27 -24.06 4.09
CA LYS A 61 -8.42 -24.29 2.64
C LYS A 61 -9.08 -23.11 1.92
N LYS A 62 -9.92 -22.32 2.60
CA LYS A 62 -10.58 -21.14 2.04
C LYS A 62 -9.58 -20.03 1.68
N ILE A 63 -8.57 -19.82 2.51
CA ILE A 63 -7.53 -18.80 2.28
C ILE A 63 -6.55 -19.25 1.21
N ALA A 64 -6.21 -20.54 1.17
CA ALA A 64 -5.44 -21.10 0.06
C ALA A 64 -6.18 -20.96 -1.28
N LYS A 65 -7.51 -21.15 -1.28
CA LYS A 65 -8.36 -20.92 -2.47
C LYS A 65 -8.37 -19.43 -2.85
N ASN A 66 -8.59 -18.51 -1.91
CA ASN A 66 -8.58 -17.07 -2.20
C ASN A 66 -7.24 -16.60 -2.80
N LEU A 67 -6.11 -17.06 -2.27
CA LEU A 67 -4.77 -16.78 -2.82
C LEU A 67 -4.57 -17.36 -4.22
N SER A 68 -5.24 -18.46 -4.57
CA SER A 68 -5.24 -18.95 -5.95
C SER A 68 -6.11 -18.09 -6.86
N LEU A 69 -7.23 -17.58 -6.36
CA LEU A 69 -8.15 -16.70 -7.10
C LEU A 69 -7.51 -15.32 -7.36
N GLU A 70 -6.63 -14.83 -6.47
CA GLU A 70 -5.99 -13.52 -6.62
C GLU A 70 -5.17 -13.37 -7.93
N ASN A 71 -4.66 -14.49 -8.45
CA ASN A 71 -3.93 -14.53 -9.73
C ASN A 71 -4.81 -14.96 -10.92
N GLU A 72 -6.13 -15.07 -10.75
CA GLU A 72 -7.02 -15.23 -11.90
C GLU A 72 -6.96 -13.98 -12.77
N GLU A 73 -7.01 -14.19 -14.09
CA GLU A 73 -6.89 -13.12 -15.09
C GLU A 73 -7.86 -11.97 -14.83
N ARG A 74 -9.07 -12.28 -14.35
CA ARG A 74 -10.08 -11.29 -13.97
C ARG A 74 -9.61 -10.38 -12.83
N ASN A 75 -9.03 -10.93 -11.76
CA ASN A 75 -8.56 -10.14 -10.62
C ASN A 75 -7.32 -9.31 -10.99
N VAL A 76 -6.42 -9.87 -11.80
CA VAL A 76 -5.28 -9.14 -12.35
C VAL A 76 -5.75 -7.99 -13.25
N PHE A 77 -6.75 -8.24 -14.11
CA PHE A 77 -7.35 -7.22 -14.96
C PHE A 77 -7.99 -6.10 -14.13
N ILE A 78 -8.84 -6.44 -13.16
CA ILE A 78 -9.49 -5.47 -12.26
C ILE A 78 -8.44 -4.62 -11.55
N ARG A 79 -7.37 -5.24 -11.02
CA ARG A 79 -6.29 -4.52 -10.35
C ARG A 79 -5.57 -3.57 -11.31
N ASN A 80 -5.15 -4.05 -12.47
CA ASN A 80 -4.43 -3.24 -13.45
C ASN A 80 -5.29 -2.08 -13.96
N GLU A 81 -6.58 -2.32 -14.19
CA GLU A 81 -7.53 -1.30 -14.63
C GLU A 81 -7.76 -0.24 -13.54
N SER A 82 -7.87 -0.66 -12.28
CA SER A 82 -7.98 0.24 -11.13
C SER A 82 -6.74 1.10 -10.97
N THR A 83 -5.55 0.50 -11.04
CA THR A 83 -4.26 1.21 -10.97
C THR A 83 -4.12 2.21 -12.12
N ARG A 84 -4.44 1.80 -13.35
CA ARG A 84 -4.36 2.67 -14.53
C ARG A 84 -5.26 3.90 -14.39
N LYS A 85 -6.53 3.69 -14.01
CA LYS A 85 -7.47 4.80 -13.79
C LYS A 85 -7.02 5.69 -12.64
N ALA A 86 -6.54 5.11 -11.54
CA ALA A 86 -6.05 5.86 -10.39
C ALA A 86 -4.87 6.75 -10.78
N PHE A 87 -3.92 6.20 -11.53
CA PHE A 87 -2.77 6.93 -12.03
C PHE A 87 -3.17 8.13 -12.90
N TRP A 88 -4.05 7.92 -13.89
CA TRP A 88 -4.48 9.02 -14.76
C TRP A 88 -5.22 10.12 -14.01
N ILE A 89 -6.11 9.76 -13.09
CA ILE A 89 -6.83 10.77 -12.29
C ILE A 89 -5.84 11.54 -11.40
N MET A 90 -4.89 10.84 -10.77
CA MET A 90 -3.85 11.50 -9.97
C MET A 90 -2.93 12.37 -10.83
N PHE A 91 -2.59 11.95 -12.04
CA PHE A 91 -1.77 12.73 -12.97
C PHE A 91 -2.44 14.07 -13.30
N PHE A 92 -3.72 14.05 -13.69
CA PHE A 92 -4.47 15.28 -13.95
C PHE A 92 -4.67 16.11 -12.68
N PHE A 93 -4.93 15.47 -11.53
CA PHE A 93 -5.05 16.15 -10.26
C PHE A 93 -3.77 16.93 -9.91
N VAL A 94 -2.60 16.30 -10.01
CA VAL A 94 -1.30 16.94 -9.75
C VAL A 94 -1.04 18.08 -10.74
N LEU A 95 -1.33 17.87 -12.04
CA LEU A 95 -1.14 18.90 -13.06
C LEU A 95 -2.01 20.13 -12.79
N ILE A 96 -3.27 19.94 -12.41
CA ILE A 96 -4.17 21.06 -12.09
C ILE A 96 -3.71 21.75 -10.81
N THR A 97 -3.47 20.97 -9.75
CA THR A 97 -3.15 21.52 -8.43
C THR A 97 -1.78 22.21 -8.39
N SER A 98 -0.78 21.75 -9.17
CA SER A 98 0.53 22.42 -9.27
C SER A 98 0.46 23.82 -9.89
N ASN A 99 -0.61 24.13 -10.65
CA ASN A 99 -0.80 25.44 -11.27
C ASN A 99 -1.68 26.38 -10.42
N LEU A 100 -2.25 25.89 -9.32
CA LEU A 100 -3.09 26.68 -8.42
C LEU A 100 -2.25 27.36 -7.33
N ASN A 101 -2.37 28.68 -7.22
CA ASN A 101 -1.67 29.51 -6.22
C ASN A 101 -1.84 29.05 -4.77
N TYR A 102 -2.93 28.34 -4.44
CA TYR A 102 -3.16 27.80 -3.10
C TYR A 102 -2.21 26.65 -2.76
N PHE A 103 -1.96 25.74 -3.71
CA PHE A 103 -1.09 24.58 -3.50
C PHE A 103 0.40 24.93 -3.61
N ASN A 104 0.75 26.00 -4.35
CA ASN A 104 2.11 26.54 -4.38
C ASN A 104 2.57 27.15 -3.05
N LYS A 105 1.64 27.42 -2.12
CA LYS A 105 1.97 27.86 -0.75
C LYS A 105 2.31 26.70 0.19
N LEU A 106 2.01 25.46 -0.20
CA LEU A 106 2.35 24.29 0.59
C LEU A 106 3.82 23.95 0.40
N ASN A 107 4.48 23.51 1.47
CA ASN A 107 5.80 22.92 1.36
C ASN A 107 5.71 21.64 0.51
N VAL A 108 6.73 21.37 -0.30
CA VAL A 108 6.85 20.18 -1.16
C VAL A 108 6.58 18.90 -0.36
N ASN A 109 7.08 18.83 0.89
CA ASN A 109 6.84 17.69 1.77
C ASN A 109 5.35 17.51 2.10
N THR A 110 4.66 18.58 2.52
CA THR A 110 3.23 18.53 2.83
C THR A 110 2.38 18.21 1.59
N TYR A 111 2.75 18.76 0.44
CA TYR A 111 2.06 18.48 -0.82
C TYR A 111 2.23 17.02 -1.25
N GLY A 112 3.44 16.45 -1.11
CA GLY A 112 3.72 15.05 -1.38
C GLY A 112 2.90 14.10 -0.49
N VAL A 113 2.78 14.40 0.81
CA VAL A 113 1.96 13.61 1.74
C VAL A 113 0.49 13.62 1.30
N VAL A 114 -0.06 14.79 0.94
CA VAL A 114 -1.43 14.91 0.45
C VAL A 114 -1.65 14.07 -0.80
N ILE A 115 -0.74 14.12 -1.78
CA ILE A 115 -0.81 13.32 -3.00
C ILE A 115 -0.86 11.81 -2.69
N ILE A 116 0.01 11.32 -1.80
CA ILE A 116 0.07 9.90 -1.43
C ILE A 116 -1.23 9.45 -0.75
N CYS A 117 -1.78 10.27 0.14
CA CYS A 117 -3.05 9.99 0.81
C CYS A 117 -4.21 9.95 -0.20
N VAL A 118 -4.32 10.95 -1.07
CA VAL A 118 -5.37 11.00 -2.10
C VAL A 118 -5.25 9.82 -3.07
N MET A 119 -4.04 9.49 -3.52
CA MET A 119 -3.80 8.35 -4.41
C MET A 119 -4.25 7.03 -3.77
N SER A 120 -3.95 6.84 -2.49
CA SER A 120 -4.31 5.62 -1.74
C SER A 120 -5.83 5.47 -1.63
N VAL A 121 -6.54 6.53 -1.22
CA VAL A 121 -8.00 6.54 -1.13
C VAL A 121 -8.62 6.28 -2.51
N LEU A 122 -8.14 6.97 -3.54
CA LEU A 122 -8.68 6.90 -4.88
C LEU A 122 -8.48 5.50 -5.50
N TYR A 123 -7.33 4.86 -5.25
CA TYR A 123 -7.08 3.47 -5.64
C TYR A 123 -8.09 2.51 -5.01
N PHE A 124 -8.30 2.58 -3.69
CA PHE A 124 -9.24 1.68 -3.00
C PHE A 124 -10.69 1.89 -3.42
N VAL A 125 -11.09 3.14 -3.68
CA VAL A 125 -12.42 3.46 -4.23
C VAL A 125 -12.59 2.84 -5.61
N LEU A 126 -11.64 3.05 -6.51
CA LEU A 126 -11.70 2.49 -7.87
C LEU A 126 -11.66 0.97 -7.88
N LEU A 127 -10.85 0.37 -7.01
CA LEU A 127 -10.79 -1.07 -6.84
C LEU A 127 -12.16 -1.62 -6.41
N SER A 128 -12.80 -0.98 -5.42
CA SER A 128 -14.13 -1.37 -4.94
C SER A 128 -15.21 -1.25 -6.02
N ILE A 129 -15.15 -0.19 -6.85
CA ILE A 129 -16.05 0.01 -7.98
C ILE A 129 -15.82 -1.07 -9.05
N ASN A 130 -14.57 -1.31 -9.44
CA ASN A 130 -14.26 -2.26 -10.49
C ASN A 130 -14.54 -3.71 -10.06
N CYS A 131 -14.34 -4.07 -8.77
CA CYS A 131 -14.75 -5.37 -8.23
C CYS A 131 -16.26 -5.61 -8.30
N LYS A 132 -17.08 -4.56 -8.22
CA LYS A 132 -18.54 -4.67 -8.40
C LYS A 132 -18.95 -4.71 -9.88
N LYS A 133 -18.17 -4.07 -10.74
CA LYS A 133 -18.50 -3.88 -12.15
C LYS A 133 -18.12 -5.10 -13.01
N TYR A 134 -16.97 -5.72 -12.73
CA TYR A 134 -16.41 -6.81 -13.50
C TYR A 134 -16.50 -8.11 -12.71
#